data_AF-A0A2E5E8G5-F1
#
_entry.id   AF-A0A2E5E8G5-F1
#
_cell.length_a   1.000
_cell.length_b   1.000
_cell.length_c   1.000
_cell.angle_alpha   90.00
_cell.angle_beta   90.00
_cell.angle_gamma   90.00
#
_symmetry.space_group_name_H-M   'P 1'
#
loop_
_entity.id
_entity.type
_entity.pdbx_description
1 polymer ?
#
loop_
_entity_poly.entity_id
_entity_poly.type
_entity_poly.pdbx_seq_one_letter_code
_entity_poly.pdbx_strand_id
1 'polypeptide(L)' 'MGVDKTEITRDTSFANDLNADSLDTVELVMEFEDEFETSIPDDQAEKIQTVGQAIEYISQATKS' A
#
# COMPACT_ATOMS: atom_id res chain seq x y z
N MET A 1 -3.95 -3.39 -11.77
CA MET A 1 -2.55 -2.96 -12.03
C MET A 1 -1.82 -4.02 -12.87
N GLY A 2 -1.07 -3.63 -13.91
CA GLY A 2 -0.47 -4.55 -14.90
C GLY A 2 1.06 -4.60 -14.88
N VAL A 3 1.68 -4.37 -13.72
CA VAL A 3 3.14 -4.24 -13.56
C VAL A 3 3.74 -5.58 -13.13
N ASP A 4 4.92 -5.92 -13.66
CA ASP A 4 5.60 -7.17 -13.33
C ASP A 4 6.08 -7.12 -11.88
N LYS A 5 5.84 -8.19 -11.11
CA LYS A 5 6.24 -8.26 -9.69
C LYS A 5 7.74 -8.05 -9.49
N THR A 6 8.53 -8.34 -10.52
CA THR A 6 9.99 -8.16 -10.51
C THR A 6 10.43 -6.70 -10.62
N GLU A 7 9.55 -5.81 -11.09
CA GLU A 7 9.81 -4.36 -11.20
C GLU A 7 9.36 -3.59 -9.95
N ILE A 8 8.65 -4.25 -9.02
CA ILE A 8 8.21 -3.62 -7.77
C ILE A 8 9.33 -3.65 -6.74
N THR A 9 9.69 -2.46 -6.27
CA THR A 9 10.69 -2.22 -5.23
C THR A 9 10.06 -1.45 -4.07
N ARG A 10 10.79 -1.29 -2.96
CA ARG A 10 10.31 -0.48 -1.82
C ARG A 10 10.14 1.01 -2.18
N ASP A 11 10.85 1.48 -3.18
CA ASP A 11 10.80 2.87 -3.63
C ASP A 11 9.71 3.11 -4.68
N THR A 12 9.10 2.04 -5.21
CA THR A 12 8.04 2.11 -6.21
C THR A 12 6.83 2.88 -5.65
N SER A 13 6.45 3.94 -6.34
CA SER A 13 5.31 4.78 -6.05
C SER A 13 4.03 4.20 -6.64
N PHE A 14 2.98 4.10 -5.84
CA PHE A 14 1.67 3.64 -6.32
C PHE A 14 1.13 4.54 -7.42
N ALA A 15 1.14 5.86 -7.21
CA ALA A 15 0.62 6.81 -8.19
C ALA A 15 1.56 7.00 -9.40
N ASN A 16 2.88 7.16 -9.19
CA ASN A 16 3.77 7.54 -10.28
C ASN A 16 4.30 6.36 -11.10
N ASP A 17 4.57 5.22 -10.45
CA ASP A 17 5.19 4.07 -11.13
C ASP A 17 4.15 3.02 -11.50
N LEU A 18 3.16 2.77 -10.64
CA LEU A 18 2.08 1.81 -10.90
C LEU A 18 0.86 2.46 -11.57
N ASN A 19 0.85 3.79 -11.72
CA ASN A 19 -0.29 4.57 -12.22
C ASN A 19 -1.60 4.21 -11.53
N ALA A 20 -1.53 3.90 -10.22
CA ALA A 20 -2.70 3.66 -9.39
C ALA A 20 -3.47 4.98 -9.24
N ASP A 21 -4.75 4.96 -9.59
CA ASP A 21 -5.63 6.08 -9.30
C ASP A 21 -6.08 6.07 -7.83
N SER A 22 -6.84 7.08 -7.42
CA SER A 22 -7.30 7.18 -6.02
C SER A 22 -8.23 6.04 -5.59
N LEU A 23 -8.92 5.39 -6.52
CA LEU A 23 -9.78 4.23 -6.22
C LEU A 23 -8.93 2.97 -6.06
N ASP A 24 -7.93 2.80 -6.92
CA ASP A 24 -6.96 1.71 -6.83
C ASP A 24 -6.22 1.72 -5.49
N THR A 25 -5.83 2.90 -4.97
CA THR A 25 -5.20 3.01 -3.64
C THR A 25 -6.13 2.62 -2.52
N VAL A 26 -7.42 2.96 -2.62
CA VAL A 26 -8.43 2.60 -1.62
C VAL A 26 -8.66 1.09 -1.62
N GLU A 27 -8.78 0.47 -2.79
CA GLU A 27 -8.91 -0.99 -2.92
C GLU A 27 -7.70 -1.72 -2.35
N LEU A 28 -6.49 -1.25 -2.66
CA LEU A 28 -5.24 -1.81 -2.13
C LEU A 28 -5.18 -1.73 -0.59
N VAL A 29 -5.58 -0.61 0.00
CA VAL A 29 -5.60 -0.44 1.45
C VAL A 29 -6.61 -1.38 2.10
N MET A 30 -7.81 -1.53 1.53
CA MET A 30 -8.81 -2.48 2.02
C MET A 30 -8.30 -3.93 1.92
N GLU A 31 -7.61 -4.31 0.85
CA GLU A 31 -6.99 -5.64 0.74
C GLU A 31 -5.94 -5.86 1.84
N PHE A 32 -5.15 -4.84 2.20
CA PHE A 32 -4.20 -4.96 3.31
C PHE A 32 -4.88 -5.06 4.67
N GLU A 33 -5.96 -4.32 4.89
CA GLU A 33 -6.76 -4.42 6.12
C GLU A 33 -7.34 -5.82 6.29
N ASP A 34 -7.92 -6.39 5.24
CA ASP A 34 -8.52 -7.72 5.25
C ASP A 34 -7.47 -8.83 5.39
N GLU A 35 -6.36 -8.77 4.65
CA GLU A 35 -5.31 -9.81 4.67
C GLU A 35 -4.55 -9.85 6.00
N PHE A 36 -4.32 -8.69 6.62
CA PHE A 36 -3.55 -8.58 7.86
C PHE A 36 -4.43 -8.37 9.11
N GLU A 37 -5.76 -8.45 8.96
CA GLU A 37 -6.75 -8.20 10.02
C GLU A 37 -6.47 -6.88 10.79
N THR A 38 -6.08 -5.83 10.06
CA THR A 38 -5.71 -4.52 10.61
C THR A 38 -6.69 -3.44 10.17
N SER A 39 -6.61 -2.26 10.77
CA SER A 39 -7.29 -1.07 10.26
C SER A 39 -6.30 0.06 10.04
N ILE A 40 -6.29 0.61 8.82
CA ILE A 40 -5.44 1.70 8.37
C ILE A 40 -6.34 2.95 8.27
N PRO A 41 -6.17 3.94 9.15
CA PRO A 41 -6.93 5.18 9.05
C PRO A 41 -6.69 5.90 7.72
N ASP A 42 -7.72 6.54 7.16
CA ASP A 42 -7.65 7.30 5.90
C ASP A 42 -6.48 8.29 5.87
N ASP A 43 -6.21 8.99 6.97
CA ASP A 43 -5.12 9.96 7.06
C ASP A 43 -3.73 9.32 6.97
N GLN A 44 -3.60 8.03 7.30
CA GLN A 44 -2.37 7.25 7.14
C GLN A 44 -2.31 6.62 5.75
N ALA A 45 -3.43 6.12 5.24
CA ALA A 45 -3.56 5.62 3.87
C ALA A 45 -3.12 6.69 2.85
N GLU A 46 -3.54 7.96 3.03
CA GLU A 46 -3.11 9.09 2.19
C GLU A 46 -1.59 9.36 2.25
N LYS A 47 -0.91 8.98 3.35
CA LYS A 47 0.55 9.13 3.50
C LYS A 47 1.33 7.98 2.89
N ILE A 48 0.68 6.84 2.60
CA ILE A 48 1.30 5.68 1.97
C ILE A 48 1.38 5.93 0.46
N GLN A 49 2.54 6.41 0.00
CA GLN A 49 2.78 6.73 -1.40
C GLN A 49 3.64 5.70 -2.11
N THR A 50 4.43 4.93 -1.36
CA THR A 50 5.31 3.88 -1.88
C THR A 50 5.06 2.52 -1.25
N VAL A 51 5.43 1.47 -1.97
CA VAL A 51 5.34 0.08 -1.49
C VAL A 51 6.13 -0.13 -0.19
N GLY A 52 7.28 0.51 -0.04
CA GLY A 52 8.09 0.45 1.17
C GLY A 52 7.36 1.02 2.39
N GLN A 53 6.65 2.13 2.22
CA GLN A 53 5.85 2.74 3.28
C GLN A 53 4.67 1.86 3.68
N ALA A 54 3.98 1.26 2.71
CA ALA A 54 2.90 0.30 2.97
C ALA A 54 3.41 -0.89 3.81
N ILE A 55 4.54 -1.50 3.38
CA ILE A 55 5.16 -2.62 4.09
C ILE A 55 5.55 -2.21 5.52
N GLU A 56 6.14 -1.03 5.69
CA GLU A 56 6.59 -0.57 7.00
C GLU A 56 5.41 -0.29 7.93
N TYR A 57 4.33 0.31 7.42
CA TYR A 57 3.10 0.51 8.16
C TYR A 57 2.48 -0.82 8.61
N ILE A 58 2.26 -1.74 7.67
CA ILE A 58 1.68 -3.05 7.96
C ILE A 58 2.56 -3.82 8.95
N SER A 59 3.89 -3.78 8.79
CA SER A 59 4.81 -4.44 9.72
C SER A 59 4.77 -3.84 11.12
N GLN A 60 4.49 -2.54 11.27
CA GLN A 60 4.32 -1.92 12.59
C GLN A 60 2.94 -2.25 13.18
N ALA A 61 1.89 -2.23 12.37
CA ALA A 61 0.53 -2.52 12.79
C ALA A 61 0.34 -3.99 13.23
N THR A 62 1.05 -4.92 12.57
CA THR A 62 0.99 -6.36 12.87
C THR A 62 2.03 -6.83 13.90
N LYS A 63 2.99 -5.97 14.28
CA LYS A 63 3.94 -6.29 15.35
C LYS A 63 3.21 -6.29 16.70
N SER A 64 2.86 -7.50 17.14
CA SER A 64 2.43 -7.84 18.51
C SER A 64 3.59 -7.92 19.49
#